data_AF-A0A847YUP5-F1
#
_entry.id   AF-A0A847YUP5-F1
#
_cell.length_a   1.000
_cell.length_b   1.000
_cell.length_c   1.000
_cell.angle_alpha   90.00
_cell.angle_beta   90.00
_cell.angle_gamma   90.00
#
_symmetry.space_group_name_H-M   'P 1'
#
loop_
_entity.id
_entity.type
_entity.pdbx_description
1 polymer ?
#
loop_
_entity_poly.entity_id
_entity_poly.type
_entity_poly.pdbx_seq_one_letter_code
_entity_poly.pdbx_strand_id
1 'polypeptide(L)' 'MTDWANDDALRDALIAEIASEFPQPPRPGDLTKADIMQATGWSAPTAAYRLDKLVAEGRLETEMCMIAGRRVRVWRKPEH' A
#
# COMPACT_ATOMS: atom_id res chain seq x y z
N MET A 1 38.09 0.89 8.40
CA MET A 1 37.40 2.07 7.87
C MET A 1 36.20 1.53 7.12
N THR A 2 35.03 1.52 7.73
CA THR A 2 33.82 0.93 7.15
C THR A 2 33.46 1.69 5.89
N ASP A 3 33.24 0.98 4.78
CA ASP A 3 33.00 1.59 3.48
C ASP A 3 31.53 2.00 3.36
N TRP A 4 31.23 3.22 3.81
CA TRP A 4 29.87 3.78 3.85
C TRP A 4 29.21 3.87 2.47
N ALA A 5 30.00 4.03 1.40
CA ALA A 5 29.50 4.08 0.02
C ALA A 5 28.98 2.71 -0.45
N ASN A 6 29.65 1.63 -0.06
CA ASN A 6 29.19 0.27 -0.32
C ASN A 6 27.93 -0.07 0.49
N ASP A 7 27.81 0.45 1.72
CA ASP A 7 26.61 0.31 2.56
C ASP A 7 25.39 1.04 1.96
N ASP A 8 25.58 2.26 1.45
CA ASP A 8 24.52 3.03 0.77
C ASP A 8 24.06 2.32 -0.52
N ALA A 9 24.99 1.79 -1.32
CA ALA A 9 24.65 1.05 -2.55
C ALA A 9 23.89 -0.25 -2.25
N LEU A 10 24.28 -0.98 -1.20
CA LEU A 10 23.57 -2.17 -0.74
C LEU A 10 22.18 -1.84 -0.19
N ARG A 11 22.05 -0.75 0.55
CA ARG A 11 20.75 -0.25 1.02
C ARG A 11 19.85 0.11 -0.15
N ASP A 12 20.35 0.84 -1.14
CA ASP A 12 19.56 1.28 -2.28
C ASP A 12 19.17 0.09 -3.18
N ALA A 13 20.05 -0.90 -3.35
CA ALA A 13 19.73 -2.15 -4.03
C ALA A 13 18.63 -2.95 -3.30
N LEU A 14 18.70 -3.05 -1.97
CA LEU A 14 17.67 -3.70 -1.15
C LEU A 14 16.33 -2.95 -1.23
N ILE A 15 16.36 -1.62 -1.20
CA ILE A 15 15.16 -0.78 -1.39
C ILE A 15 14.56 -1.02 -2.78
N ALA A 16 15.39 -1.13 -3.82
CA ALA A 16 14.95 -1.38 -5.18
C ALA A 16 14.34 -2.77 -5.35
N GLU A 17 14.94 -3.81 -4.77
CA GLU A 17 14.36 -5.16 -4.75
C GLU A 17 13.00 -5.16 -4.05
N ILE A 18 12.93 -4.61 -2.84
CA ILE A 18 11.67 -4.52 -2.09
C ILE A 18 10.63 -3.72 -2.89
N ALA A 19 11.01 -2.58 -3.48
CA ALA A 19 10.10 -1.76 -4.27
C ALA A 19 9.59 -2.49 -5.52
N SER A 20 10.38 -3.37 -6.11
CA SER A 20 9.99 -4.18 -7.29
C SER A 20 8.94 -5.24 -6.98
N GLU A 21 8.83 -5.67 -5.72
CA GLU A 21 7.80 -6.62 -5.26
C GLU A 21 6.40 -5.96 -5.15
N PHE A 22 6.31 -4.63 -5.20
CA PHE A 22 5.05 -3.90 -5.16
C PHE A 22 4.61 -3.49 -6.55
N PRO A 23 3.35 -3.73 -6.92
CA PRO A 23 2.81 -3.16 -8.13
C PRO A 23 3.04 -1.64 -8.15
N GLN A 24 3.58 -1.18 -9.28
CA GLN A 24 3.62 0.24 -9.66
C GLN A 24 2.18 0.77 -9.82
N PRO A 25 1.98 2.09 -10.05
CA PRO A 25 0.92 2.91 -9.44
C PRO A 25 -0.48 2.26 -9.39
N PRO A 26 -1.30 2.63 -8.39
CA PRO A 26 -2.64 2.08 -8.18
C PRO A 26 -3.43 1.97 -9.48
N ARG A 27 -4.09 0.82 -9.64
CA ARG A 27 -4.95 0.57 -10.80
C ARG A 27 -6.14 1.54 -10.78
N PRO A 28 -6.72 1.86 -11.95
CA PRO A 28 -7.95 2.63 -11.99
C PRO A 28 -9.03 1.99 -11.10
N GLY A 29 -9.55 2.74 -10.13
CA GLY A 29 -10.55 2.24 -9.16
C GLY A 29 -9.99 1.81 -7.80
N ASP A 30 -8.67 1.79 -7.63
CA ASP A 30 -8.03 1.61 -6.33
C ASP A 30 -8.26 2.83 -5.44
N LEU A 31 -8.63 2.59 -4.19
CA LEU A 31 -8.83 3.63 -3.19
C LEU A 31 -7.82 3.46 -2.05
N THR A 32 -7.20 4.56 -1.63
CA THR A 32 -6.39 4.57 -0.41
C THR A 32 -7.28 4.65 0.82
N LYS A 33 -6.71 4.39 1.99
CA LYS A 33 -7.42 4.57 3.27
C LYS A 33 -7.93 6.00 3.43
N ALA A 34 -7.14 6.98 2.97
CA ALA A 34 -7.50 8.39 3.05
C ALA A 34 -8.73 8.70 2.18
N ASP A 35 -8.77 8.20 0.94
CA ASP A 35 -9.91 8.39 0.04
C ASP A 35 -11.19 7.80 0.64
N ILE A 36 -11.08 6.61 1.23
CA ILE A 36 -12.21 5.92 1.88
C ILE A 36 -12.68 6.70 3.10
N MET A 37 -11.76 7.16 3.95
CA MET A 37 -12.09 7.99 5.12
C MET A 37 -12.78 9.29 4.70
N GLN A 38 -12.28 9.95 3.65
CA GLN A 38 -12.87 11.18 3.13
C GLN A 38 -14.28 10.93 2.58
N ALA A 39 -14.50 9.84 1.84
CA ALA A 39 -15.80 9.50 1.27
C ALA A 39 -16.83 9.05 2.32
N THR A 40 -16.39 8.40 3.40
CA THR A 40 -17.29 7.79 4.40
C THR A 40 -17.43 8.59 5.69
N GLY A 41 -16.55 9.57 5.93
CA GLY A 41 -16.45 10.28 7.20
C GLY A 41 -15.93 9.41 8.37
N TRP A 42 -15.36 8.23 8.08
CA TRP A 42 -14.86 7.34 9.13
C TRP A 42 -13.57 7.86 9.75
N SER A 43 -13.45 7.67 11.06
CA SER A 43 -12.18 7.86 11.76
C SER A 43 -11.15 6.81 11.29
N ALA A 44 -9.86 7.11 11.43
CA ALA A 44 -8.78 6.20 11.07
C ALA A 44 -8.87 4.79 11.71
N PRO A 45 -9.19 4.62 13.01
CA PRO A 45 -9.34 3.29 13.61
C PRO A 45 -10.59 2.57 13.09
N THR A 46 -11.71 3.28 12.91
CA THR A 46 -12.94 2.68 12.35
C THR A 46 -12.73 2.20 10.93
N ALA A 47 -12.05 3.01 10.10
CA ALA A 47 -11.74 2.63 8.72
C ALA A 47 -10.83 1.40 8.67
N ALA A 48 -9.80 1.31 9.52
CA ALA A 48 -8.94 0.12 9.57
C ALA A 48 -9.76 -1.14 9.89
N TYR A 49 -10.51 -1.12 11.00
CA TYR A 49 -11.30 -2.27 11.41
C TYR A 49 -12.33 -2.71 10.36
N ARG A 50 -13.06 -1.76 9.77
CA ARG A 50 -14.10 -2.07 8.77
C ARG A 50 -13.50 -2.59 7.48
N LEU A 51 -12.40 -2.01 7.01
CA LEU A 51 -11.74 -2.44 5.79
C LEU A 51 -11.15 -3.84 5.95
N ASP A 52 -10.48 -4.12 7.06
CA ASP A 52 -9.96 -5.46 7.35
C ASP A 52 -11.09 -6.49 7.44
N LYS A 53 -12.23 -6.13 8.05
CA LYS A 53 -13.43 -6.98 8.08
C LYS A 53 -13.97 -7.27 6.68
N LEU A 54 -14.10 -6.24 5.82
CA LEU A 54 -14.59 -6.41 4.46
C LEU A 54 -13.65 -7.25 3.60
N VAL A 55 -12.33 -7.14 3.81
CA VAL A 55 -11.34 -8.01 3.17
C VAL A 55 -11.49 -9.46 3.64
N ALA A 56 -11.65 -9.68 4.95
CA ALA A 56 -11.87 -11.02 5.51
C ALA A 56 -13.19 -11.66 5.02
N GLU A 57 -14.22 -10.86 4.75
CA GLU A 57 -15.48 -11.30 4.15
C GLU A 57 -15.39 -11.53 2.63
N GLY A 58 -14.25 -11.27 1.99
CA GLY A 58 -14.06 -11.38 0.54
C GLY A 58 -14.82 -10.31 -0.26
N ARG A 59 -15.25 -9.22 0.40
CA ARG A 59 -16.01 -8.13 -0.23
C ARG A 59 -15.12 -7.01 -0.77
N LEU A 60 -13.88 -6.97 -0.31
CA LEU A 60 -12.82 -6.10 -0.82
C LEU A 60 -11.56 -6.92 -1.00
N GLU A 61 -10.77 -6.53 -1.97
CA GLU A 61 -9.38 -6.96 -2.09
C GLU A 61 -8.47 -5.83 -1.63
N THR A 62 -7.29 -6.19 -1.18
CA THR A 62 -6.27 -5.22 -0.79
C THR A 62 -4.92 -5.59 -1.38
N GLU A 63 -4.20 -4.57 -1.84
CA GLU A 63 -2.89 -4.70 -2.44
C GLU A 63 -1.98 -3.60 -1.88
N MET A 64 -0.69 -3.88 -1.77
CA MET A 64 0.30 -2.86 -1.43
C MET A 64 0.85 -2.27 -2.74
N CYS A 65 0.77 -0.96 -2.90
CA CYS A 65 1.25 -0.25 -4.10
C CYS A 65 2.28 0.81 -3.73
N MET A 66 3.12 1.18 -4.70
CA MET A 66 4.01 2.35 -4.58
C MET A 66 3.30 3.60 -5.11
N ILE A 67 3.06 4.58 -4.23
CA ILE A 67 2.48 5.89 -4.58
C ILE A 67 3.48 6.97 -4.15
N ALA A 68 3.98 7.75 -5.12
CA ALA A 68 4.95 8.84 -4.87
C ALA A 68 6.16 8.40 -4.00
N GLY A 69 6.70 7.21 -4.27
CA GLY A 69 7.84 6.64 -3.52
C GLY A 69 7.50 6.07 -2.14
N ARG A 70 6.22 5.99 -1.77
CA ARG A 70 5.76 5.43 -0.50
C ARG A 70 4.92 4.17 -0.72
N ARG A 71 5.12 3.18 0.14
CA ARG A 71 4.28 1.98 0.20
C ARG A 71 2.94 2.34 0.82
N VAL A 72 1.87 2.23 0.03
CA VAL A 72 0.50 2.54 0.45
C VAL A 72 -0.38 1.32 0.19
N ARG A 73 -1.15 0.94 1.20
CA ARG A 73 -2.20 -0.07 1.04
C ARG A 73 -3.38 0.55 0.30
N VAL A 74 -3.86 -0.14 -0.73
CA VAL A 74 -5.05 0.23 -1.48
C VAL A 74 -6.11 -0.86 -1.35
N TRP A 75 -7.37 -0.48 -1.52
CA TRP A 75 -8.52 -1.37 -1.52
C TRP A 75 -9.28 -1.22 -2.82
N ARG A 76 -9.76 -2.35 -3.33
CA ARG A 76 -10.59 -2.41 -4.54
C ARG A 76 -11.73 -3.40 -4.35
N LYS A 77 -12.76 -3.27 -5.19
CA LYS A 77 -13.79 -4.30 -5.28
C LYS A 77 -13.19 -5.52 -6.00
N PRO A 78 -13.50 -6.75 -5.56
CA PRO A 78 -13.11 -7.94 -6.30
C PRO A 78 -13.76 -7.92 -7.68
N GLU A 79 -12.96 -8.15 -8.72
CA GLU A 79 -13.43 -8.33 -10.10
C GLU A 79 -13.99 -9.76 -10.19
N HIS A 80 -15.32 -9.89 -10.08
CA HIS A 80 -16.04 -11.15 -10.29
C HIS A 80 -16.33 -11.40 -11.77
#